data_AF-A0A800A506-F1
#
_entry.id   AF-A0A800A506-F1
#
_cell.length_a   1.000
_cell.length_b   1.000
_cell.length_c   1.000
_cell.angle_alpha   90.00
_cell.angle_beta   90.00
_cell.angle_gamma   90.00
#
_symmetry.space_group_name_H-M   'P 1'
#
loop_
_entity.id
_entity.type
_entity.pdbx_description
1 polymer ?
#
loop_
_entity_poly.entity_id
_entity_poly.type
_entity_poly.pdbx_seq_one_letter_code
_entity_poly.pdbx_strand_id
1 'polypeptide(L)'
;MQGEIALVGRRIRYDDRNQRWPGLRLGTNRAKRIINLVKKQTFTMALERHDRHVPFFMGAVKPPDGVEIVPLEIGVGNQSGRRDGQDRHGRMFRDHEFDICEQSLSSYIIAKSQGATFTAAPVFPRRLFSQSCMFVNCTSDIETPADLSGKRVGILSFQTTLCVQAKGDLKQEFGVAWQDIDWFVQQAEELTWESGGDASINQIANGRNACEMLVEGELDAVFLPNPPPVVLESGDRVKQLFGDPKTECVRYFRKHG
;
A
#
# COMPACT_ATOMS: atom_id res chain seq x y z
N MET A 1 7.56 2.66 14.11
CA MET A 1 6.93 1.75 13.10
C MET A 1 5.88 2.52 12.29
N GLN A 2 6.06 2.79 11.00
CA GLN A 2 5.04 3.48 10.19
C GLN A 2 4.26 2.49 9.32
N GLY A 3 2.96 2.75 9.22
CA GLY A 3 2.02 1.82 8.62
C GLY A 3 1.74 2.15 7.16
N GLU A 4 1.60 1.12 6.34
CA GLU A 4 0.98 1.27 5.04
C GLU A 4 -0.53 1.29 5.26
N ILE A 5 -1.18 2.20 4.52
CA ILE A 5 -2.59 2.23 4.12
C ILE A 5 -3.45 3.34 4.73
N ALA A 6 -4.17 4.02 3.84
CA ALA A 6 -5.39 4.74 4.11
C ALA A 6 -6.58 3.93 3.56
N LEU A 7 -7.67 3.80 4.33
CA LEU A 7 -8.95 3.37 3.73
C LEU A 7 -9.53 4.58 3.02
N VAL A 8 -9.35 4.64 1.72
CA VAL A 8 -9.76 5.75 0.88
C VAL A 8 -11.17 5.47 0.38
N GLY A 9 -12.10 6.37 0.69
CA GLY A 9 -13.51 6.28 0.30
C GLY A 9 -13.97 7.54 -0.43
N ARG A 10 -15.00 7.39 -1.27
CA ARG A 10 -15.67 8.54 -1.88
C ARG A 10 -16.46 9.30 -0.82
N ARG A 11 -16.60 10.62 -1.02
CA ARG A 11 -17.57 11.40 -0.25
C ARG A 11 -18.98 11.04 -0.73
N ILE A 12 -19.64 10.13 -0.02
CA ILE A 12 -21.05 9.83 -0.24
C ILE A 12 -21.83 11.01 0.31
N ARG A 13 -22.52 11.78 -0.56
CA ARG A 13 -23.48 12.79 -0.10
C ARG A 13 -24.68 12.04 0.47
N TYR A 14 -24.91 12.19 1.76
CA TYR A 14 -26.18 11.84 2.37
C TYR A 14 -27.21 12.87 1.91
N ASP A 15 -28.27 12.46 1.22
CA ASP A 15 -29.35 13.37 0.82
C ASP A 15 -30.31 13.56 2.01
N ASP A 16 -30.05 14.58 2.83
CA ASP A 16 -30.87 14.95 4.00
C ASP A 16 -32.26 15.52 3.63
N ARG A 17 -32.63 15.60 2.34
CA ARG A 17 -33.86 16.29 1.91
C ARG A 17 -35.18 15.59 2.28
N ASN A 18 -35.15 14.44 2.96
CA ASN A 18 -36.36 13.72 3.36
C ASN A 18 -36.65 13.63 4.87
N GLN A 19 -35.93 14.36 5.74
CA GLN A 19 -36.31 14.48 7.16
C GLN A 19 -36.86 15.87 7.49
N ARG A 20 -38.04 16.20 6.94
CA ARG A 20 -38.96 17.13 7.61
C ARG A 20 -40.00 16.29 8.33
N TRP A 21 -40.01 16.33 9.66
CA TRP A 21 -41.08 15.76 10.48
C TRP A 21 -42.07 16.86 10.87
N PRO A 22 -43.23 17.00 10.22
CA PRO A 22 -44.38 17.66 10.84
C PRO A 22 -45.13 16.64 11.70
N GLY A 23 -45.48 17.05 12.92
CA GLY A 23 -46.08 16.22 13.96
C GLY A 23 -47.22 15.32 13.47
N LEU A 24 -47.16 14.04 13.84
CA LEU A 24 -48.27 13.10 13.66
C LEU A 24 -48.38 12.19 14.88
N ARG A 25 -49.53 12.27 15.56
CA ARG A 25 -49.90 11.39 16.67
C ARG A 25 -50.00 9.95 16.17
N LEU A 26 -49.37 9.04 16.90
CA LEU A 26 -49.29 7.61 16.57
C LEU A 26 -50.60 6.88 16.88
N GLY A 27 -51.25 6.39 15.82
CA GLY A 27 -52.28 5.35 15.86
C GLY A 27 -51.73 4.03 15.32
N THR A 28 -52.07 2.95 15.99
CA THR A 28 -51.53 1.58 15.90
C THR A 28 -51.58 0.93 14.50
N ASN A 29 -50.63 0.00 14.27
CA ASN A 29 -50.42 -0.90 13.12
C ASN A 29 -49.66 -0.42 11.86
N ARG A 30 -49.37 0.88 11.69
CA ARG A 30 -48.49 1.33 10.58
C ARG A 30 -47.00 1.32 10.94
N ALA A 31 -46.66 1.50 12.23
CA ALA A 31 -45.29 1.55 12.72
C ALA A 31 -44.50 0.24 12.47
N LYS A 32 -45.16 -0.93 12.59
CA LYS A 32 -44.51 -2.24 12.34
C LYS A 32 -44.21 -2.50 10.86
N ARG A 33 -44.86 -1.80 9.93
CA ARG A 33 -44.66 -1.96 8.48
C ARG A 33 -43.62 -1.00 7.90
N ILE A 34 -43.29 0.07 8.63
CA ILE A 34 -42.24 1.04 8.27
C ILE A 34 -40.86 0.60 8.81
N ILE A 35 -40.83 -0.24 9.85
CA ILE A 35 -39.58 -0.77 10.45
C ILE A 35 -38.79 -1.71 9.50
N ASN A 36 -39.41 -2.26 8.44
CA ASN A 36 -38.80 -3.32 7.61
C ASN A 36 -38.45 -2.92 6.17
N LEU A 37 -38.17 -1.64 5.89
CA LEU A 37 -37.69 -1.23 4.56
C LEU A 37 -36.56 -0.21 4.63
N VAL A 38 -35.62 -0.40 5.57
CA VAL A 38 -34.30 0.20 5.41
C VAL A 38 -33.60 -0.61 4.32
N LYS A 39 -33.63 -0.10 3.08
CA LYS A 39 -32.85 -0.66 1.98
C LYS A 39 -31.39 -0.65 2.43
N LYS A 40 -30.78 -1.84 2.57
CA LYS A 40 -29.35 -1.93 2.91
C LYS A 40 -28.56 -1.22 1.82
N GLN A 41 -27.65 -0.34 2.23
CA GLN A 41 -26.71 0.29 1.33
C GLN A 41 -25.49 -0.63 1.20
N THR A 42 -25.23 -1.08 -0.02
CA THR A 42 -24.11 -1.97 -0.33
C THR A 42 -22.91 -1.14 -0.78
N PHE A 43 -21.71 -1.48 -0.25
CA PHE A 43 -20.44 -0.88 -0.62
C PHE A 43 -19.41 -1.95 -0.98
N THR A 44 -18.69 -1.75 -2.07
CA THR A 44 -17.52 -2.55 -2.45
C THR A 44 -16.29 -2.09 -1.67
N MET A 45 -15.50 -3.04 -1.19
CA MET A 45 -14.29 -2.77 -0.40
C MET A 45 -13.11 -3.59 -0.91
N ALA A 46 -12.22 -2.96 -1.66
CA ALA A 46 -11.03 -3.62 -2.20
C ALA A 46 -9.89 -3.63 -1.17
N LEU A 47 -9.47 -4.83 -0.77
CA LEU A 47 -8.47 -5.09 0.28
C LEU A 47 -7.48 -6.15 -0.18
N GLU A 48 -6.25 -6.07 0.33
CA GLU A 48 -5.29 -7.15 0.28
C GLU A 48 -5.64 -8.26 1.27
N ARG A 49 -5.18 -9.49 1.00
CA ARG A 49 -5.33 -10.62 1.92
C ARG A 49 -4.29 -10.60 3.05
N HIS A 50 -4.33 -9.57 3.88
CA HIS A 50 -3.60 -9.53 5.15
C HIS A 50 -4.39 -10.21 6.27
N ASP A 51 -3.71 -10.70 7.30
CA ASP A 51 -4.35 -11.33 8.47
C ASP A 51 -5.45 -10.45 9.09
N ARG A 52 -5.25 -9.12 9.09
CA ARG A 52 -6.23 -8.15 9.59
C ARG A 52 -7.45 -7.96 8.68
N HIS A 53 -7.37 -8.37 7.41
CA HIS A 53 -8.46 -8.29 6.43
C HIS A 53 -9.20 -9.61 6.23
N VAL A 54 -8.58 -10.75 6.58
CA VAL A 54 -9.22 -12.08 6.52
C VAL A 54 -10.62 -12.11 7.14
N PRO A 55 -10.90 -11.46 8.29
CA PRO A 55 -12.25 -11.42 8.85
C PRO A 55 -13.32 -10.83 7.92
N PHE A 56 -12.98 -9.89 7.04
CA PHE A 56 -13.91 -9.35 6.05
C PHE A 56 -14.29 -10.43 5.03
N PHE A 57 -13.29 -11.11 4.45
CA PHE A 57 -13.51 -12.15 3.43
C PHE A 57 -14.26 -13.38 3.97
N MET A 58 -14.15 -13.66 5.27
CA MET A 58 -14.86 -14.76 5.94
C MET A 58 -16.27 -14.37 6.41
N GLY A 59 -16.69 -13.12 6.24
CA GLY A 59 -17.99 -12.64 6.75
C GLY A 59 -18.04 -12.54 8.28
N ALA A 60 -16.90 -12.52 8.97
CA ALA A 60 -16.81 -12.43 10.42
C ALA A 60 -16.94 -10.98 10.94
N VAL A 61 -16.76 -9.99 10.07
CA VAL A 61 -16.97 -8.57 10.42
C VAL A 61 -18.45 -8.24 10.33
N LYS A 62 -19.02 -7.73 11.43
CA LYS A 62 -20.39 -7.21 11.45
C LYS A 62 -20.40 -5.75 10.97
N PRO A 63 -21.00 -5.43 9.81
CA PRO A 63 -21.16 -4.05 9.38
C PRO A 63 -22.19 -3.31 10.26
N PRO A 64 -22.19 -1.96 10.25
CA PRO A 64 -23.24 -1.15 10.86
C PRO A 64 -24.64 -1.52 10.35
N ASP A 65 -25.66 -1.23 11.14
CA ASP A 65 -27.06 -1.48 10.74
C ASP A 65 -27.39 -0.73 9.45
N GLY A 66 -28.07 -1.41 8.52
CA GLY A 66 -28.41 -0.85 7.22
C GLY A 66 -27.25 -0.79 6.21
N VAL A 67 -26.06 -1.29 6.55
CA VAL A 67 -24.90 -1.35 5.64
C VAL A 67 -24.58 -2.80 5.28
N GLU A 68 -24.22 -3.02 4.01
CA GLU A 68 -23.61 -4.24 3.51
C GLU A 68 -22.24 -3.89 2.92
N ILE A 69 -21.25 -4.72 3.22
CA ILE A 69 -19.89 -4.60 2.66
C ILE A 69 -19.65 -5.83 1.80
N VAL A 70 -19.24 -5.61 0.56
CA VAL A 70 -18.77 -6.63 -0.38
C VAL A 70 -17.25 -6.54 -0.43
N PRO A 71 -16.52 -7.36 0.34
CA PRO A 71 -15.07 -7.33 0.35
C PRO A 71 -14.53 -8.01 -0.90
N LEU A 72 -13.65 -7.31 -1.61
CA LEU A 72 -12.95 -7.78 -2.81
C LEU A 72 -11.48 -8.01 -2.45
N GLU A 73 -10.99 -9.23 -2.64
CA GLU A 73 -9.61 -9.62 -2.41
C GLU A 73 -8.79 -9.29 -3.66
N ILE A 74 -8.08 -8.17 -3.63
CA ILE A 74 -7.38 -7.60 -4.80
C ILE A 74 -5.95 -7.23 -4.44
N GLY A 75 -4.99 -7.73 -5.24
CA GLY A 75 -3.55 -7.54 -5.06
C GLY A 75 -3.04 -6.11 -5.33
N VAL A 76 -1.77 -5.84 -5.01
CA VAL A 76 -1.05 -4.61 -5.45
C VAL A 76 -0.36 -4.87 -6.78
N GLY A 77 -0.45 -3.89 -7.69
CA GLY A 77 0.29 -3.93 -8.94
C GLY A 77 0.03 -5.21 -9.73
N ASN A 78 1.10 -5.87 -10.17
CA ASN A 78 1.02 -7.08 -11.00
C ASN A 78 1.02 -8.39 -10.17
N GLN A 79 0.78 -8.31 -8.86
CA GLN A 79 0.69 -9.50 -8.02
C GLN A 79 -0.57 -10.30 -8.37
N SER A 80 -0.36 -11.51 -8.88
CA SER A 80 -1.42 -12.46 -9.22
C SER A 80 -1.81 -13.35 -8.02
N GLY A 81 -2.87 -14.14 -8.19
CA GLY A 81 -3.28 -15.15 -7.20
C GLY A 81 -4.26 -14.68 -6.13
N ARG A 82 -4.87 -13.49 -6.31
CA ARG A 82 -5.99 -13.02 -5.49
C ARG A 82 -7.32 -13.28 -6.17
N ARG A 83 -8.36 -13.54 -5.36
CA ARG A 83 -9.69 -13.96 -5.83
C ARG A 83 -10.31 -13.00 -6.84
N ASP A 84 -10.21 -11.69 -6.59
CA ASP A 84 -10.93 -10.65 -7.35
C ASP A 84 -9.98 -9.77 -8.21
N GLY A 85 -8.76 -10.26 -8.44
CA GLY A 85 -7.80 -9.68 -9.38
C GLY A 85 -6.65 -8.92 -8.72
N GLN A 86 -6.03 -8.04 -9.49
CA GLN A 86 -4.82 -7.31 -9.11
C GLN A 86 -5.00 -5.80 -9.26
N ASP A 87 -3.95 -5.05 -8.94
CA ASP A 87 -3.85 -3.60 -9.07
C ASP A 87 -4.98 -2.79 -8.40
N ARG A 88 -5.24 -3.03 -7.10
CA ARG A 88 -6.26 -2.24 -6.37
C ARG A 88 -5.96 -0.75 -6.32
N HIS A 89 -4.68 -0.35 -6.35
CA HIS A 89 -4.27 1.06 -6.29
C HIS A 89 -4.65 1.79 -7.58
N GLY A 90 -4.21 1.27 -8.73
CA GLY A 90 -4.52 1.86 -10.02
C GLY A 90 -6.01 1.85 -10.34
N ARG A 91 -6.71 0.74 -10.09
CA ARG A 91 -8.17 0.63 -10.32
C ARG A 91 -8.98 1.62 -9.47
N MET A 92 -8.50 1.96 -8.28
CA MET A 92 -9.13 2.98 -7.45
C MET A 92 -8.88 4.40 -7.99
N PHE A 93 -7.62 4.75 -8.27
CA PHE A 93 -7.28 6.13 -8.67
C PHE A 93 -7.65 6.47 -10.12
N ARG A 94 -7.48 5.53 -11.06
CA ARG A 94 -7.77 5.76 -12.49
C ARG A 94 -9.25 5.58 -12.81
N ASP A 95 -9.83 4.48 -12.34
CA ASP A 95 -11.15 4.03 -12.79
C ASP A 95 -12.26 4.23 -11.77
N HIS A 96 -11.90 4.63 -10.54
CA HIS A 96 -12.82 4.75 -9.41
C HIS A 96 -13.69 3.49 -9.26
N GLU A 97 -13.07 2.31 -9.32
CA GLU A 97 -13.83 1.07 -9.42
C GLU A 97 -14.55 0.71 -8.11
N PHE A 98 -14.01 1.13 -6.97
CA PHE A 98 -14.48 0.73 -5.65
C PHE A 98 -15.12 1.89 -4.86
N ASP A 99 -15.93 1.56 -3.87
CA ASP A 99 -16.46 2.53 -2.91
C ASP A 99 -15.42 2.84 -1.82
N ILE A 100 -14.73 1.79 -1.37
CA ILE A 100 -13.68 1.82 -0.35
C ILE A 100 -12.50 1.02 -0.88
N CYS A 101 -11.29 1.55 -0.71
CA CYS A 101 -10.09 0.81 -1.05
C CYS A 101 -8.96 1.03 -0.05
N GLU A 102 -8.27 -0.05 0.26
CA GLU A 102 -6.92 -0.03 0.84
C GLU A 102 -5.96 0.64 -0.14
N GLN A 103 -5.35 1.76 0.25
CA GLN A 103 -4.48 2.57 -0.63
C GLN A 103 -3.16 2.98 0.00
N SER A 104 -2.10 3.10 -0.82
CA SER A 104 -0.84 3.75 -0.43
C SER A 104 -1.07 5.15 0.18
N LEU A 105 -0.54 5.40 1.38
CA LEU A 105 -0.63 6.70 2.05
C LEU A 105 0.07 7.79 1.24
N SER A 106 1.27 7.48 0.73
CA SER A 106 2.05 8.41 -0.09
C SER A 106 1.28 8.81 -1.36
N SER A 107 0.70 7.84 -2.05
CA SER A 107 -0.13 8.11 -3.23
C SER A 107 -1.40 8.88 -2.88
N TYR A 108 -2.04 8.60 -1.74
CA TYR A 108 -3.17 9.39 -1.24
C TYR A 108 -2.78 10.87 -1.01
N ILE A 109 -1.63 11.14 -0.40
CA ILE A 109 -1.16 12.52 -0.18
C ILE A 109 -0.96 13.25 -1.50
N ILE A 110 -0.36 12.59 -2.50
CA ILE A 110 -0.20 13.14 -3.86
C ILE A 110 -1.57 13.39 -4.50
N ALA A 111 -2.49 12.43 -4.43
CA ALA A 111 -3.84 12.61 -4.96
C ALA A 111 -4.54 13.81 -4.29
N LYS A 112 -4.41 13.97 -2.98
CA LYS A 112 -4.97 15.12 -2.25
C LYS A 112 -4.34 16.44 -2.68
N SER A 113 -3.02 16.51 -2.89
CA SER A 113 -2.37 17.73 -3.37
C SER A 113 -2.81 18.12 -4.79
N GLN A 114 -3.23 17.13 -5.59
CA GLN A 114 -3.79 17.31 -6.93
C GLN A 114 -5.32 17.54 -6.94
N GLY A 115 -5.94 17.72 -5.76
CA GLY A 115 -7.36 18.05 -5.65
C GLY A 115 -8.32 16.86 -5.64
N ALA A 116 -7.82 15.63 -5.48
CA ALA A 116 -8.68 14.46 -5.40
C ALA A 116 -9.70 14.57 -4.25
N THR A 117 -10.95 14.17 -4.54
CA THR A 117 -12.09 14.33 -3.63
C THR A 117 -12.25 13.18 -2.65
N PHE A 118 -11.36 12.20 -2.69
CA PHE A 118 -11.36 11.11 -1.73
C PHE A 118 -11.09 11.60 -0.31
N THR A 119 -11.60 10.83 0.65
CA THR A 119 -11.28 10.95 2.08
C THR A 119 -10.67 9.65 2.56
N ALA A 120 -9.91 9.70 3.66
CA ALA A 120 -9.22 8.56 4.22
C ALA A 120 -9.55 8.34 5.69
N ALA A 121 -9.75 7.09 6.10
CA ALA A 121 -9.59 6.71 7.51
C ALA A 121 -8.12 6.36 7.78
N PRO A 122 -7.51 6.87 8.87
CA PRO A 122 -6.10 6.64 9.21
C PRO A 122 -5.90 5.26 9.86
N VAL A 123 -6.28 4.21 9.14
CA VAL A 123 -6.17 2.82 9.57
C VAL A 123 -5.06 2.16 8.77
N PHE A 124 -4.01 1.74 9.47
CA PHE A 124 -2.83 1.11 8.89
C PHE A 124 -2.77 -0.38 9.28
N PRO A 125 -3.46 -1.27 8.53
CA PRO A 125 -3.56 -2.69 8.82
C PRO A 125 -2.25 -3.43 8.51
N ARG A 126 -1.34 -2.83 7.75
CA ARG A 126 -0.01 -3.37 7.50
C ARG A 126 1.05 -2.43 8.05
N ARG A 127 1.99 -2.97 8.80
CA ARG A 127 3.10 -2.22 9.39
C ARG A 127 4.37 -3.01 9.22
N LEU A 128 5.35 -2.41 8.55
CA LEU A 128 6.63 -3.03 8.27
C LEU A 128 7.75 -2.02 8.54
N PHE A 129 8.92 -2.56 8.82
CA PHE A 129 10.15 -1.80 8.93
C PHE A 129 10.89 -1.90 7.61
N SER A 130 11.32 -0.77 7.05
CA SER A 130 12.03 -0.73 5.77
C SER A 130 13.29 -1.60 5.82
N GLN A 131 13.97 -1.67 6.97
CA GLN A 131 15.18 -2.45 7.20
C GLN A 131 14.97 -3.96 6.95
N SER A 132 13.77 -4.48 7.22
CA SER A 132 13.43 -5.88 6.95
C SER A 132 13.14 -6.17 5.47
N CYS A 133 13.00 -5.13 4.65
CA CYS A 133 12.58 -5.20 3.25
C CYS A 133 13.72 -4.95 2.26
N MET A 134 14.98 -4.81 2.73
CA MET A 134 16.14 -4.53 1.90
C MET A 134 16.94 -5.81 1.63
N PHE A 135 17.03 -6.18 0.36
CA PHE A 135 17.77 -7.36 -0.10
C PHE A 135 18.86 -6.91 -1.07
N VAL A 136 20.03 -7.53 -0.99
CA VAL A 136 21.22 -7.18 -1.78
C VAL A 136 21.79 -8.40 -2.47
N ASN A 137 22.32 -8.23 -3.67
CA ASN A 137 23.06 -9.28 -4.34
C ASN A 137 24.41 -9.49 -3.61
N CYS A 138 24.79 -10.74 -3.36
CA CYS A 138 26.02 -11.08 -2.63
C CYS A 138 27.32 -10.81 -3.41
N THR A 139 27.25 -10.57 -4.73
CA THR A 139 28.39 -10.12 -5.54
C THR A 139 28.56 -8.61 -5.53
N SER A 140 27.58 -7.87 -4.98
CA SER A 140 27.76 -6.45 -4.68
C SER A 140 28.72 -6.27 -3.49
N ASP A 141 29.31 -5.08 -3.40
CA ASP A 141 30.16 -4.59 -2.31
C ASP A 141 29.33 -3.96 -1.17
N ILE A 142 28.02 -4.20 -1.10
CA ILE A 142 27.12 -3.60 -0.12
C ILE A 142 27.12 -4.42 1.18
N GLU A 143 27.62 -3.81 2.26
CA GLU A 143 27.58 -4.39 3.62
C GLU A 143 26.78 -3.53 4.61
N THR A 144 26.63 -2.25 4.32
CA THR A 144 25.92 -1.29 5.17
C THR A 144 25.01 -0.40 4.32
N PRO A 145 24.03 0.30 4.93
CA PRO A 145 23.20 1.25 4.19
C PRO A 145 24.02 2.34 3.47
N ALA A 146 25.18 2.74 4.00
CA ALA A 146 26.04 3.75 3.38
C ALA A 146 26.53 3.33 1.98
N ASP A 147 26.72 2.04 1.77
CA ASP A 147 27.23 1.48 0.53
C ASP A 147 26.18 1.49 -0.61
N LEU A 148 24.93 1.86 -0.32
CA LEU A 148 23.88 2.02 -1.33
C LEU A 148 24.09 3.23 -2.24
N SER A 149 24.91 4.20 -1.83
CA SER A 149 25.23 5.38 -2.64
C SER A 149 25.90 4.95 -3.96
N GLY A 150 25.36 5.43 -5.08
CA GLY A 150 25.81 5.08 -6.43
C GLY A 150 25.43 3.68 -6.90
N LYS A 151 24.55 2.97 -6.18
CA LYS A 151 24.12 1.61 -6.53
C LYS A 151 22.78 1.60 -7.27
N ARG A 152 22.56 0.53 -8.03
CA ARG A 152 21.33 0.25 -8.78
C ARG A 152 20.35 -0.45 -7.85
N VAL A 153 19.27 0.24 -7.46
CA VAL A 153 18.30 -0.27 -6.48
C VAL A 153 16.92 -0.38 -7.08
N GLY A 154 16.38 -1.61 -7.10
CA GLY A 154 15.03 -1.88 -7.58
C GLY A 154 13.96 -1.63 -6.54
N ILE A 155 12.85 -1.01 -6.95
CA ILE A 155 11.67 -0.76 -6.12
C ILE A 155 10.38 -0.96 -6.94
N LEU A 156 9.24 -1.12 -6.27
CA LEU A 156 7.97 -1.32 -6.99
C LEU A 156 7.59 -0.10 -7.83
N SER A 157 7.44 1.05 -7.16
CA SER A 157 7.27 2.37 -7.76
C SER A 157 7.88 3.40 -6.81
N PHE A 158 8.20 4.58 -7.31
CA PHE A 158 8.82 5.65 -6.54
C PHE A 158 7.91 6.22 -5.45
N GLN A 159 6.60 6.27 -5.72
CA GLN A 159 5.58 6.83 -4.82
C GLN A 159 5.00 5.85 -3.81
N THR A 160 5.22 4.54 -3.97
CA THR A 160 4.62 3.55 -3.05
C THR A 160 5.10 3.78 -1.61
N THR A 161 4.21 3.57 -0.63
CA THR A 161 4.46 3.93 0.79
C THR A 161 5.76 3.34 1.33
N LEU A 162 6.00 2.03 1.19
CA LEU A 162 7.29 1.42 1.57
C LEU A 162 8.49 2.13 0.93
N CYS A 163 8.39 2.49 -0.35
CA CYS A 163 9.51 3.07 -1.10
C CYS A 163 9.79 4.51 -0.64
N VAL A 164 8.77 5.28 -0.28
CA VAL A 164 8.94 6.61 0.32
C VAL A 164 9.51 6.49 1.74
N GLN A 165 8.99 5.54 2.54
CA GLN A 165 9.48 5.28 3.89
C GLN A 165 10.94 4.85 3.89
N ALA A 166 11.33 3.91 3.03
CA ALA A 166 12.71 3.43 2.92
C ALA A 166 13.68 4.57 2.58
N LYS A 167 13.33 5.45 1.62
CA LYS A 167 14.11 6.65 1.31
C LYS A 167 14.22 7.62 2.49
N GLY A 168 13.13 7.80 3.23
CA GLY A 168 13.11 8.60 4.46
C GLY A 168 14.04 8.03 5.54
N ASP A 169 13.96 6.72 5.78
CA ASP A 169 14.80 6.01 6.76
C ASP A 169 16.28 6.04 6.36
N LEU A 170 16.60 5.82 5.07
CA LEU A 170 17.96 5.96 4.55
C LEU A 170 18.55 7.33 4.90
N LYS A 171 17.81 8.41 4.65
CA LYS A 171 18.28 9.76 4.92
C LYS A 171 18.37 10.07 6.42
N GLN A 172 17.32 9.77 7.18
CA GLN A 172 17.18 10.24 8.57
C GLN A 172 17.91 9.33 9.57
N GLU A 173 17.91 8.02 9.35
CA GLU A 173 18.51 7.05 10.27
C GLU A 173 19.96 6.72 9.90
N PHE A 174 20.25 6.64 8.60
CA PHE A 174 21.53 6.15 8.11
C PHE A 174 22.40 7.21 7.42
N GLY A 175 21.90 8.45 7.27
CA GLY A 175 22.65 9.54 6.66
C GLY A 175 22.86 9.39 5.15
N VAL A 176 22.12 8.51 4.50
CA VAL A 176 22.26 8.19 3.06
C VAL A 176 21.35 9.10 2.26
N ALA A 177 21.93 9.90 1.38
CA ALA A 177 21.15 10.68 0.42
C ALA A 177 20.51 9.73 -0.60
N TRP A 178 19.20 9.55 -0.51
CA TRP A 178 18.47 8.69 -1.45
C TRP A 178 18.58 9.17 -2.91
N GLN A 179 18.93 10.43 -3.13
CA GLN A 179 19.20 11.02 -4.43
C GLN A 179 20.45 10.45 -5.11
N ASP A 180 21.42 9.99 -4.32
CA ASP A 180 22.68 9.45 -4.83
C ASP A 180 22.53 7.98 -5.27
N ILE A 181 21.31 7.43 -5.23
CA ILE A 181 20.99 6.05 -5.61
C ILE A 181 20.35 6.04 -7.00
N ASP A 182 20.75 5.08 -7.84
CA ASP A 182 20.12 4.84 -9.14
C ASP A 182 18.89 3.95 -8.96
N TRP A 183 17.70 4.56 -8.99
CA TRP A 183 16.45 3.83 -8.76
C TRP A 183 15.94 3.15 -10.03
N PHE A 184 15.56 1.88 -9.91
CA PHE A 184 14.91 1.11 -10.96
C PHE A 184 13.48 0.76 -10.52
N VAL A 185 12.49 1.31 -11.21
CA VAL A 185 11.07 1.13 -10.86
C VAL A 185 10.45 -0.01 -11.69
N GLN A 186 9.82 -0.97 -11.01
CA GLN A 186 9.15 -2.11 -11.65
C GLN A 186 7.87 -1.71 -12.38
N GLN A 187 7.17 -0.70 -11.87
CA GLN A 187 5.87 -0.25 -12.35
C GLN A 187 5.87 1.28 -12.52
N ALA A 188 5.08 1.74 -13.49
CA ALA A 188 4.81 3.16 -13.65
C ALA A 188 4.10 3.73 -12.41
N GLU A 189 4.25 5.03 -12.18
CA GLU A 189 3.52 5.69 -11.09
C GLU A 189 2.03 5.76 -11.38
N GLU A 190 1.23 5.57 -10.33
CA GLU A 190 -0.23 5.67 -10.41
C GLU A 190 -0.70 7.10 -10.66
N LEU A 191 0.05 8.06 -10.15
CA LEU A 191 -0.26 9.47 -10.24
C LEU A 191 0.92 10.18 -10.90
N THR A 192 0.64 11.03 -11.88
CA THR A 192 1.67 11.85 -12.50
C THR A 192 2.29 12.78 -11.46
N TRP A 193 3.61 12.87 -11.44
CA TRP A 193 4.34 13.82 -10.60
C TRP A 193 5.64 14.22 -11.29
N GLU A 194 6.20 15.36 -10.89
CA GLU A 194 7.51 15.80 -11.36
C GLU A 194 8.54 15.52 -10.27
N SER A 195 9.61 14.80 -10.64
CA SER A 195 10.67 14.43 -9.70
C SER A 195 11.55 15.60 -9.25
N GLY A 196 11.39 16.77 -9.87
CA GLY A 196 12.28 17.92 -9.69
C GLY A 196 13.67 17.74 -10.32
N GLY A 197 13.98 16.57 -10.88
CA GLY A 197 15.27 16.24 -11.48
C GLY A 197 16.35 15.78 -10.50
N ASP A 198 16.02 15.69 -9.20
CA ASP A 198 17.01 15.47 -8.14
C ASP A 198 17.45 14.00 -7.97
N ALA A 199 16.88 13.05 -8.72
CA ALA A 199 17.20 11.64 -8.60
C ALA A 199 17.11 10.88 -9.93
N SER A 200 17.98 9.88 -10.06
CA SER A 200 17.99 8.92 -11.16
C SER A 200 16.85 7.91 -10.98
N ILE A 201 15.88 7.94 -11.90
CA ILE A 201 14.70 7.06 -11.88
C ILE A 201 14.59 6.40 -13.25
N ASN A 202 14.78 5.09 -13.29
CA ASN A 202 14.84 4.29 -14.50
C ASN A 202 13.69 3.28 -14.50
N GLN A 203 12.87 3.28 -15.55
CA GLN A 203 11.81 2.29 -15.70
C GLN A 203 12.42 0.93 -16.10
N ILE A 204 12.14 -0.12 -15.34
CA ILE A 204 12.48 -1.49 -15.74
C ILE A 204 11.67 -1.85 -16.99
N ALA A 205 12.35 -2.39 -17.99
CA ALA A 205 11.74 -2.75 -19.27
C ALA A 205 10.61 -3.78 -19.10
N ASN A 206 9.59 -3.67 -19.95
CA ASN A 206 8.48 -4.62 -19.97
C ASN A 206 8.99 -6.06 -20.15
N GLY A 207 8.41 -6.99 -19.39
CA GLY A 207 8.81 -8.40 -19.41
C GLY A 207 10.01 -8.72 -18.52
N ARG A 208 10.61 -7.73 -17.84
CA ARG A 208 11.67 -7.93 -16.84
C ARG A 208 11.16 -7.74 -15.42
N ASN A 209 11.81 -8.42 -14.48
CA ASN A 209 11.48 -8.36 -13.06
C ASN A 209 12.68 -7.91 -12.20
N ALA A 210 12.46 -6.95 -11.30
CA ALA A 210 13.49 -6.43 -10.40
C ALA A 210 14.14 -7.52 -9.53
N CYS A 211 13.38 -8.53 -9.10
CA CYS A 211 13.91 -9.62 -8.28
C CYS A 211 14.77 -10.60 -9.09
N GLU A 212 14.43 -10.83 -10.36
CA GLU A 212 15.27 -11.63 -11.26
C GLU A 212 16.57 -10.87 -11.55
N MET A 213 16.45 -9.58 -11.90
CA MET A 213 17.60 -8.69 -12.11
C MET A 213 18.52 -8.61 -10.89
N LEU A 214 17.95 -8.59 -9.68
CA LEU A 214 18.72 -8.69 -8.44
C LEU A 214 19.52 -9.99 -8.43
N VAL A 215 18.88 -11.14 -8.61
CA VAL A 215 19.53 -12.45 -8.53
C VAL A 215 20.61 -12.64 -9.61
N GLU A 216 20.41 -12.01 -10.77
CA GLU A 216 21.36 -11.99 -11.90
C GLU A 216 22.51 -11.00 -11.72
N GLY A 217 22.46 -10.12 -10.72
CA GLY A 217 23.50 -9.10 -10.45
C GLY A 217 23.37 -7.84 -11.33
N GLU A 218 22.25 -7.68 -12.03
CA GLU A 218 21.92 -6.48 -12.78
C GLU A 218 21.39 -5.35 -11.90
N LEU A 219 20.86 -5.68 -10.73
CA LEU A 219 20.59 -4.74 -9.65
C LEU A 219 21.42 -5.14 -8.43
N ASP A 220 21.94 -4.15 -7.72
CA ASP A 220 22.77 -4.37 -6.55
C ASP A 220 21.91 -4.61 -5.30
N ALA A 221 20.73 -3.98 -5.25
CA ALA A 221 19.73 -4.18 -4.21
C ALA A 221 18.30 -4.07 -4.73
N VAL A 222 17.36 -4.56 -3.93
CA VAL A 222 15.92 -4.32 -4.11
C VAL A 222 15.25 -4.07 -2.77
N PHE A 223 14.28 -3.16 -2.76
CA PHE A 223 13.42 -2.94 -1.59
C PHE A 223 12.02 -3.45 -1.88
N LEU A 224 11.63 -4.52 -1.19
CA LEU A 224 10.31 -5.11 -1.32
C LEU A 224 9.87 -5.79 -0.02
N PRO A 225 8.57 -5.74 0.31
CA PRO A 225 8.09 -6.19 1.60
C PRO A 225 7.78 -7.69 1.64
N ASN A 226 7.52 -8.31 0.49
CA ASN A 226 7.23 -9.73 0.34
C ASN A 226 8.17 -10.28 -0.75
N PRO A 227 9.37 -10.76 -0.39
CA PRO A 227 10.28 -11.35 -1.37
C PRO A 227 9.62 -12.57 -2.03
N PRO A 228 9.59 -12.66 -3.37
CA PRO A 228 9.09 -13.84 -4.09
C PRO A 228 10.04 -15.03 -3.94
N PRO A 229 9.61 -16.26 -4.31
CA PRO A 229 10.46 -17.46 -4.26
C PRO A 229 11.81 -17.27 -4.95
N VAL A 230 11.87 -16.57 -6.09
CA VAL A 230 13.13 -16.32 -6.80
C VAL A 230 14.19 -15.62 -5.93
N VAL A 231 13.79 -14.80 -4.96
CA VAL A 231 14.69 -14.18 -3.97
C VAL A 231 14.97 -15.13 -2.81
N LEU A 232 13.92 -15.71 -2.23
CA LEU A 232 14.00 -16.56 -1.03
C LEU A 232 14.76 -17.88 -1.26
N GLU A 233 14.69 -18.41 -2.47
CA GLU A 233 15.30 -19.68 -2.90
C GLU A 233 16.55 -19.42 -3.75
N SER A 234 17.07 -18.20 -3.75
CA SER A 234 18.21 -17.79 -4.58
C SER A 234 19.55 -18.40 -4.14
N GLY A 235 19.58 -19.11 -3.01
CA GLY A 235 20.78 -19.70 -2.41
C GLY A 235 21.64 -18.65 -1.73
N ASP A 236 22.92 -18.61 -2.09
CA ASP A 236 23.92 -17.66 -1.61
C ASP A 236 24.01 -16.39 -2.47
N ARG A 237 23.13 -16.22 -3.45
CA ARG A 237 23.16 -15.08 -4.39
C ARG A 237 22.57 -13.80 -3.82
N VAL A 238 21.64 -13.90 -2.88
CA VAL A 238 20.96 -12.74 -2.28
C VAL A 238 20.98 -12.88 -0.76
N LYS A 239 21.29 -11.78 -0.08
CA LYS A 239 21.20 -11.65 1.37
C LYS A 239 20.30 -10.48 1.75
N GLN A 240 19.82 -10.44 2.99
CA GLN A 240 19.28 -9.20 3.54
C GLN A 240 20.43 -8.23 3.80
N LEU A 241 20.21 -6.93 3.60
CA LEU A 241 21.21 -5.91 3.88
C LEU A 241 21.67 -5.95 5.35
N PHE A 242 20.70 -6.11 6.25
CA PHE A 242 20.97 -6.25 7.68
C PHE A 242 21.09 -7.73 8.00
N GLY A 243 22.24 -8.17 8.53
CA GLY A 243 22.47 -9.57 8.90
C GLY A 243 21.53 -10.08 10.00
N ASP A 244 21.04 -9.19 10.86
CA ASP A 244 19.91 -9.45 11.77
C ASP A 244 18.87 -8.32 11.64
N PRO A 245 17.95 -8.43 10.67
CA PRO A 245 16.97 -7.38 10.42
C PRO A 245 16.01 -7.24 11.61
N LYS A 246 15.76 -8.31 12.37
CA LYS A 246 14.85 -8.27 13.51
C LYS A 246 15.42 -7.41 14.62
N THR A 247 16.69 -7.62 14.96
CA THR A 247 17.38 -6.78 15.96
C THR A 247 17.44 -5.33 15.50
N GLU A 248 17.72 -5.09 14.22
CA GLU A 248 17.71 -3.74 13.66
C GLU A 248 16.32 -3.07 13.74
N CYS A 249 15.25 -3.79 13.40
CA CYS A 249 13.88 -3.31 13.54
C CYS A 249 13.54 -2.96 14.99
N VAL A 250 13.97 -3.79 15.96
CA VAL A 250 13.78 -3.52 17.39
C VAL A 250 14.58 -2.29 17.84
N ARG A 251 15.82 -2.13 17.37
CA ARG A 251 16.65 -0.95 17.64
C ARG A 251 15.96 0.32 17.11
N TYR A 252 15.52 0.30 15.86
CA TYR A 252 14.79 1.40 15.24
C TYR A 252 13.51 1.73 16.02
N PHE A 253 12.71 0.72 16.38
CA PHE A 253 11.49 0.89 17.19
C PHE A 253 11.78 1.50 18.56
N ARG A 254 12.83 1.06 19.27
CA ARG A 254 13.18 1.65 20.58
C ARG A 254 13.58 3.13 20.48
N LYS A 255 14.18 3.54 19.36
CA LYS A 255 14.59 4.93 19.12
C LYS A 255 13.42 5.82 18.72
N HIS A 256 12.50 5.30 17.90
CA HIS A 256 11.47 6.10 17.21
C HIS A 256 10.02 5.81 17.64
N GLY A 257 9.79 4.75 18.42
CA GLY A 257 8.48 4.38 18.97
C GLY A 257 7.88 3.08 18.44
#